data_AF-A0A2B7ZVX0-F1
#
_entry.id   AF-A0A2B7ZVX0-F1
#
_cell.length_a   1.000
_cell.length_b   1.000
_cell.length_c   1.000
_cell.angle_alpha   90.00
_cell.angle_beta   90.00
_cell.angle_gamma   90.00
#
_symmetry.space_group_name_H-M   'P 1'
#
loop_
_entity.id
_entity.type
_entity.pdbx_description
1 polymer ?
#
loop_
_entity_poly.entity_id
_entity_poly.type
_entity_poly.pdbx_seq_one_letter_code
_entity_poly.pdbx_strand_id
1 'polypeptide(L)'
;NLVLSKIDGVTFVSTTTKAQYIAEMKFIRALMYSELVRSFGEVPLILDFVSNDAQVFSYLRKPVKEIYAQIEKDLQEAEGGVPDVYPSAGDKGRVTSVAVKALLGKVYLYQKKYPQAESKLSEAVKNKNYGLMANPADVFSIADEYNKEIIFTVQYSRLLVGAGEGSSFSGQFLPELSGLNSINNNSVNIGTLDLYRAFKAGDKRKELIHVFIRKGATDSTSADFYYVTWKFFDNPPAFA
;
A
#
# COMPACT_ATOMS: atom_id res chain seq x y z
N ASN A 1 17.31 0.37 -8.20
CA ASN A 1 18.47 0.05 -9.07
C ASN A 1 19.78 0.69 -8.64
N LEU A 2 19.85 2.00 -8.37
CA LEU A 2 21.11 2.64 -7.91
C LEU A 2 21.73 1.96 -6.68
N VAL A 3 20.92 1.68 -5.65
CA VAL A 3 21.40 0.96 -4.46
C VAL A 3 21.99 -0.39 -4.87
N LEU A 4 21.25 -1.19 -5.63
CA LEU A 4 21.68 -2.52 -6.09
C LEU A 4 22.98 -2.48 -6.92
N SER A 5 23.23 -1.41 -7.69
CA SER A 5 24.44 -1.31 -8.50
C SER A 5 25.68 -0.83 -7.73
N LYS A 6 25.49 -0.21 -6.57
CA LYS A 6 26.58 0.36 -5.75
C LYS A 6 26.87 -0.44 -4.48
N ILE A 7 25.93 -1.26 -4.03
CA ILE A 7 26.00 -1.95 -2.74
C ILE A 7 27.20 -2.89 -2.59
N ASP A 8 27.74 -3.41 -3.70
CA ASP A 8 28.93 -4.26 -3.66
C ASP A 8 30.23 -3.49 -3.37
N GLY A 9 30.27 -2.19 -3.66
CA GLY A 9 31.39 -1.31 -3.34
C GLY A 9 31.38 -0.74 -1.92
N VAL A 10 30.37 -1.08 -1.11
CA VAL A 10 30.24 -0.60 0.27
C VAL A 10 30.71 -1.68 1.24
N THR A 11 31.57 -1.29 2.18
CA THR A 11 31.99 -2.16 3.29
C THR A 11 30.89 -2.22 4.35
N PHE A 12 30.32 -3.40 4.56
CA PHE A 12 29.35 -3.65 5.62
C PHE A 12 30.01 -4.32 6.83
N VAL A 13 29.59 -3.90 8.03
CA VAL A 13 29.97 -4.59 9.27
C VAL A 13 29.34 -5.99 9.34
N SER A 14 28.13 -6.14 8.79
CA SER A 14 27.37 -7.40 8.75
C SER A 14 26.95 -7.75 7.33
N THR A 15 27.30 -8.97 6.89
CA THR A 15 26.86 -9.52 5.61
C THR A 15 25.34 -9.74 5.58
N THR A 16 24.73 -10.03 6.73
CA THR A 16 23.26 -10.12 6.87
C THR A 16 22.59 -8.79 6.59
N THR A 17 23.14 -7.67 7.06
CA THR A 17 22.61 -6.33 6.77
C THR A 17 22.68 -6.01 5.28
N LYS A 18 23.79 -6.37 4.61
CA LYS A 18 23.91 -6.22 3.16
C LYS A 18 22.83 -7.02 2.42
N ALA A 19 22.67 -8.30 2.79
CA ALA A 19 21.68 -9.18 2.18
C ALA A 19 20.25 -8.65 2.38
N GLN A 20 19.94 -8.13 3.58
CA GLN A 20 18.65 -7.51 3.88
C GLN A 20 18.37 -6.30 2.99
N TYR A 21 19.34 -5.38 2.83
CA TYR A 21 19.13 -4.21 1.98
C TYR A 21 18.93 -4.59 0.51
N ILE A 22 19.63 -5.62 0.02
CA ILE A 22 19.41 -6.14 -1.34
C ILE A 22 17.98 -6.68 -1.46
N ALA A 23 17.51 -7.46 -0.49
CA ALA A 23 16.18 -8.05 -0.48
C ALA A 23 15.07 -6.98 -0.40
N GLU A 24 15.23 -5.98 0.48
CA GLU A 24 14.32 -4.83 0.59
C GLU A 24 14.22 -4.08 -0.75
N MET A 25 15.35 -3.82 -1.42
CA MET A 25 15.34 -3.12 -2.71
C MET A 25 14.70 -3.93 -3.84
N LYS A 26 14.88 -5.26 -3.85
CA LYS A 26 14.21 -6.15 -4.80
C LYS A 26 12.70 -6.20 -4.56
N PHE A 27 12.27 -6.27 -3.30
CA PHE A 27 10.85 -6.18 -2.95
C PHE A 27 10.22 -4.87 -3.45
N ILE A 28 10.85 -3.73 -3.19
CA ILE A 28 10.33 -2.42 -3.65
C ILE A 28 10.28 -2.37 -5.18
N ARG A 29 11.32 -2.85 -5.88
CA ARG A 29 11.31 -2.91 -7.35
C ARG A 29 10.16 -3.80 -7.87
N ALA A 30 9.96 -4.97 -7.27
CA ALA A 30 8.87 -5.88 -7.60
C ALA A 30 7.49 -5.24 -7.34
N LEU A 31 7.32 -4.54 -6.21
CA LEU A 31 6.09 -3.82 -5.89
C LEU A 31 5.78 -2.77 -6.96
N MET A 32 6.75 -1.93 -7.32
CA MET A 32 6.59 -0.91 -8.35
C MET A 32 6.22 -1.51 -9.72
N TYR A 33 6.95 -2.54 -10.18
CA TYR A 33 6.61 -3.20 -11.43
C TYR A 33 5.26 -3.91 -11.39
N SER A 34 4.83 -4.42 -10.23
CA SER A 34 3.51 -5.04 -10.07
C SER A 34 2.38 -4.03 -10.23
N GLU A 35 2.57 -2.78 -9.81
CA GLU A 35 1.59 -1.71 -10.03
C GLU A 35 1.61 -1.27 -11.51
N LEU A 36 2.80 -1.10 -12.08
CA LEU A 36 2.97 -0.70 -13.48
C LEU A 36 2.35 -1.68 -14.47
N VAL A 37 2.65 -2.98 -14.35
CA VAL A 37 2.16 -4.00 -15.29
C VAL A 37 0.64 -4.16 -15.21
N ARG A 38 0.04 -3.96 -14.03
CA ARG A 38 -1.42 -4.02 -13.86
C ARG A 38 -2.14 -2.81 -14.42
N SER A 39 -1.47 -1.67 -14.42
CA SER A 39 -2.04 -0.42 -14.90
C SER A 39 -1.87 -0.24 -16.41
N PHE A 40 -0.72 -0.66 -16.96
CA PHE A 40 -0.32 -0.33 -18.32
C PHE A 40 -0.04 -1.56 -19.22
N GLY A 41 -0.06 -2.77 -18.66
CA GLY A 41 0.38 -3.97 -19.37
C GLY A 41 1.89 -3.93 -19.60
N GLU A 42 2.32 -3.93 -20.86
CA GLU A 42 3.73 -3.87 -21.21
C GLU A 42 4.35 -2.54 -20.77
N VAL A 43 5.53 -2.58 -20.15
CA VAL A 43 6.28 -1.39 -19.70
C VAL A 43 7.77 -1.60 -19.95
N PRO A 44 8.59 -0.54 -20.02
CA PRO A 44 10.03 -0.71 -20.08
C PRO A 44 10.56 -1.44 -18.84
N LEU A 45 11.39 -2.47 -19.02
CA LEU A 45 12.01 -3.22 -17.93
C LEU A 45 13.44 -2.71 -17.69
N ILE A 46 13.57 -1.79 -16.74
CA ILE A 46 14.82 -1.16 -16.34
C ILE A 46 15.31 -1.81 -15.03
N LEU A 47 16.41 -2.57 -15.11
CA LEU A 47 17.00 -3.27 -13.95
C LEU A 47 18.32 -2.69 -13.50
N ASP A 48 18.96 -1.93 -14.39
CA ASP A 48 20.23 -1.26 -14.13
C ASP A 48 20.01 0.19 -13.67
N PHE A 49 21.07 0.76 -13.11
CA PHE A 49 21.10 2.18 -12.83
C PHE A 49 21.28 2.95 -14.13
N VAL A 50 20.35 3.88 -14.42
CA VAL A 50 20.43 4.79 -15.55
C VAL A 50 21.32 5.96 -15.17
N SER A 51 22.47 6.11 -15.81
CA SER A 51 23.48 7.10 -15.44
C SER A 51 23.43 8.40 -16.24
N ASN A 52 22.66 8.43 -17.34
CA ASN A 52 22.40 9.62 -18.15
C ASN A 52 21.09 9.50 -18.94
N ASP A 53 20.57 10.63 -19.38
CA ASP A 53 19.26 10.73 -20.06
C ASP A 53 19.22 10.00 -21.40
N ALA A 54 20.34 9.94 -22.14
CA ALA A 54 20.39 9.29 -23.44
C ALA A 54 20.09 7.78 -23.34
N GLN A 55 20.46 7.14 -22.23
CA GLN A 55 20.13 5.74 -21.96
C GLN A 55 18.63 5.50 -21.80
N VAL A 56 17.85 6.49 -21.34
CA VAL A 56 16.40 6.33 -21.14
C VAL A 56 15.71 5.99 -22.46
N PHE A 57 16.17 6.58 -23.56
CA PHE A 57 15.59 6.39 -24.89
C PHE A 57 15.86 5.01 -25.50
N SER A 58 16.76 4.20 -24.94
CA SER A 58 17.03 2.84 -25.43
C SER A 58 16.11 1.78 -24.81
N TYR A 59 15.39 2.11 -23.73
CA TYR A 59 14.50 1.16 -23.07
C TYR A 59 13.15 1.08 -23.77
N LEU A 60 12.93 -0.04 -24.45
CA LEU A 60 11.64 -0.38 -25.06
C LEU A 60 10.75 -1.14 -24.07
N ARG A 61 9.43 -1.05 -24.28
CA ARG A 61 8.45 -1.86 -23.55
C ARG A 61 8.77 -3.35 -23.71
N LYS A 62 8.63 -4.10 -22.63
CA LYS A 62 8.80 -5.55 -22.61
C LYS A 62 7.46 -6.26 -22.45
N PRO A 63 7.31 -7.47 -23.02
CA PRO A 63 6.12 -8.29 -22.84
C PRO A 63 5.74 -8.46 -21.37
N VAL A 64 4.43 -8.45 -21.09
CA VAL A 64 3.88 -8.65 -19.74
C VAL A 64 4.47 -9.87 -19.03
N LYS A 65 4.70 -10.96 -19.78
CA LYS A 65 5.32 -12.19 -19.29
C LYS A 65 6.74 -11.96 -18.74
N GLU A 66 7.54 -11.14 -19.41
CA GLU A 66 8.91 -10.82 -18.97
C GLU A 66 8.89 -9.96 -17.71
N ILE A 67 7.95 -9.00 -17.61
CA ILE A 67 7.77 -8.17 -16.42
C ILE A 67 7.41 -9.05 -15.21
N TYR A 68 6.43 -9.94 -15.35
CA TYR A 68 6.05 -10.86 -14.28
C TYR A 68 7.17 -11.84 -13.90
N ALA A 69 7.91 -12.36 -14.88
CA ALA A 69 9.07 -13.21 -14.60
C ALA A 69 10.12 -12.48 -13.73
N GLN A 70 10.36 -11.20 -14.01
CA GLN A 70 11.28 -10.40 -13.21
C GLN A 70 10.73 -10.05 -11.82
N ILE A 71 9.43 -9.75 -11.71
CA ILE A 71 8.75 -9.55 -10.40
C ILE A 71 8.87 -10.82 -9.55
N GLU A 72 8.57 -11.99 -10.12
CA GLU A 72 8.69 -13.28 -9.41
C GLU A 72 10.10 -13.53 -8.94
N LYS A 73 11.09 -13.33 -9.82
CA LYS A 73 12.51 -13.49 -9.49
C LYS A 73 12.91 -12.59 -8.32
N ASP A 74 12.58 -11.30 -8.39
CA ASP A 74 12.93 -10.34 -7.34
C ASP A 74 12.33 -10.73 -5.98
N LEU A 75 11.07 -11.18 -5.96
CA LEU A 75 10.40 -11.59 -4.73
C LEU A 75 10.92 -12.91 -4.17
N GLN A 76 11.19 -13.90 -5.03
CA GLN A 76 11.80 -15.17 -4.62
C GLN A 76 13.19 -14.96 -4.03
N GLU A 77 14.00 -14.09 -4.64
CA GLU A 77 15.33 -13.75 -4.14
C GLU A 77 15.29 -12.87 -2.87
N ALA A 78 14.21 -12.11 -2.65
CA ALA A 78 14.04 -11.30 -1.45
C ALA A 78 13.56 -12.11 -0.23
N GLU A 79 12.83 -13.20 -0.43
CA GLU A 79 12.10 -13.91 0.63
C GLU A 79 12.99 -14.34 1.81
N GLY A 80 14.19 -14.86 1.54
CA GLY A 80 15.13 -15.30 2.58
C GLY A 80 16.04 -14.20 3.13
N GLY A 81 15.99 -12.98 2.58
CA GLY A 81 16.87 -11.88 2.97
C GLY A 81 16.25 -10.92 3.98
N VAL A 82 14.95 -11.00 4.25
CA VAL A 82 14.22 -10.09 5.16
C VAL A 82 13.74 -10.83 6.41
N PRO A 83 13.61 -10.15 7.56
CA PRO A 83 13.17 -10.78 8.79
C PRO A 83 11.67 -11.12 8.76
N ASP A 84 11.25 -12.13 9.53
CA ASP A 84 9.84 -12.52 9.63
C ASP A 84 8.95 -11.47 10.31
N VAL A 85 9.54 -10.65 11.18
CA VAL A 85 8.93 -9.52 11.90
C VAL A 85 9.96 -8.41 12.11
N TYR A 86 9.51 -7.23 12.52
CA TYR A 86 10.40 -6.13 12.88
C TYR A 86 11.31 -6.50 14.06
N PRO A 87 12.65 -6.50 13.89
CA PRO A 87 13.58 -6.84 14.97
C PRO A 87 13.56 -5.83 16.12
N SER A 88 13.24 -4.57 15.82
CA SER A 88 13.19 -3.48 16.79
C SER A 88 12.12 -2.45 16.44
N ALA A 89 11.81 -1.55 17.37
CA ALA A 89 10.90 -0.44 17.10
C ALA A 89 11.38 0.50 15.99
N GLY A 90 12.70 0.65 15.82
CA GLY A 90 13.31 1.45 14.75
C GLY A 90 13.26 0.81 13.37
N ASP A 91 12.89 -0.47 13.29
CA ASP A 91 12.76 -1.21 12.03
C ASP A 91 11.31 -1.31 11.54
N LYS A 92 10.34 -0.78 12.31
CA LYS A 92 8.94 -0.73 11.91
C LYS A 92 8.78 -0.01 10.56
N GLY A 93 7.96 -0.58 9.68
CA GLY A 93 7.76 -0.10 8.31
C GLY A 93 8.74 -0.69 7.28
N ARG A 94 9.81 -1.39 7.68
CA ARG A 94 10.67 -2.14 6.75
C ARG A 94 9.93 -3.32 6.09
N VAL A 95 10.55 -3.91 5.07
CA VAL A 95 10.02 -5.11 4.43
C VAL A 95 10.22 -6.32 5.36
N THR A 96 9.17 -7.11 5.56
CA THR A 96 9.23 -8.39 6.27
C THR A 96 9.01 -9.56 5.31
N SER A 97 9.35 -10.78 5.74
CA SER A 97 9.13 -11.99 4.93
C SER A 97 7.65 -12.19 4.61
N VAL A 98 6.76 -11.80 5.52
CA VAL A 98 5.30 -11.83 5.31
C VAL A 98 4.89 -10.87 4.20
N ALA A 99 5.48 -9.67 4.13
CA ALA A 99 5.24 -8.74 3.03
C ALA A 99 5.67 -9.31 1.68
N VAL A 100 6.85 -9.93 1.61
CA VAL A 100 7.36 -10.59 0.39
C VAL A 100 6.40 -11.72 -0.05
N LYS A 101 6.03 -12.61 0.87
CA LYS A 101 5.11 -13.74 0.61
C LYS A 101 3.72 -13.25 0.18
N ALA A 102 3.18 -12.24 0.84
CA ALA A 102 1.88 -11.67 0.49
C ALA A 102 1.88 -11.06 -0.92
N LEU A 103 2.92 -10.28 -1.27
CA LEU A 103 3.03 -9.70 -2.60
C LEU A 103 3.27 -10.78 -3.68
N LEU A 104 4.12 -11.78 -3.42
CA LEU A 104 4.36 -12.88 -4.36
C LEU A 104 3.10 -13.71 -4.60
N GLY A 105 2.36 -14.03 -3.54
CA GLY A 105 1.07 -14.70 -3.64
C GLY A 105 0.05 -13.90 -4.45
N LYS A 106 -0.02 -12.59 -4.24
CA LYS A 106 -0.87 -11.67 -5.03
C LYS A 106 -0.46 -11.63 -6.50
N VAL A 107 0.84 -11.60 -6.79
CA VAL A 107 1.39 -11.66 -8.16
C VAL A 107 1.02 -12.97 -8.85
N TYR A 108 1.11 -14.11 -8.16
CA TYR A 108 0.66 -15.39 -8.69
C TYR A 108 -0.85 -15.41 -8.94
N LEU A 109 -1.65 -14.81 -8.06
CA LEU A 109 -3.09 -14.73 -8.24
C LEU A 109 -3.47 -13.94 -9.51
N TYR A 110 -2.83 -12.80 -9.76
CA TYR A 110 -3.05 -12.02 -10.99
C TYR A 110 -2.70 -12.79 -12.27
N GLN A 111 -1.72 -13.68 -12.19
CA GLN A 111 -1.34 -14.56 -13.29
C GLN A 111 -2.14 -15.87 -13.35
N LYS A 112 -3.15 -16.03 -12.49
CA LYS A 112 -3.96 -17.26 -12.36
C LYS A 112 -3.14 -18.51 -12.04
N LYS A 113 -1.97 -18.33 -11.41
CA LYS A 113 -1.10 -19.39 -10.88
C LYS A 113 -1.62 -19.83 -9.50
N TYR A 114 -2.85 -20.34 -9.46
CA TYR A 114 -3.58 -20.57 -8.20
C TYR A 114 -2.85 -21.50 -7.22
N PRO A 115 -2.25 -22.64 -7.64
CA PRO A 115 -1.50 -23.49 -6.71
C PRO A 115 -0.31 -22.78 -6.05
N GLN A 116 0.44 -21.99 -6.82
CA GLN A 116 1.55 -21.20 -6.28
C GLN A 116 1.07 -20.08 -5.36
N ALA A 117 -0.05 -19.43 -5.71
CA ALA A 117 -0.67 -18.40 -4.89
C ALA A 117 -1.13 -18.98 -3.53
N GLU A 118 -1.85 -20.10 -3.55
CA GLU A 118 -2.31 -20.79 -2.34
C GLU A 118 -1.14 -21.20 -1.46
N SER A 119 -0.11 -21.84 -2.01
CA SER A 119 1.07 -22.25 -1.24
C SER A 119 1.73 -21.05 -0.56
N LYS A 120 2.00 -19.97 -1.32
CA LYS A 120 2.76 -18.82 -0.81
C LYS A 120 1.95 -17.98 0.18
N LEU A 121 0.64 -17.80 -0.05
CA LEU A 121 -0.25 -17.12 0.90
C LEU A 121 -0.46 -17.96 2.16
N SER A 122 -0.51 -19.29 2.05
CA SER A 122 -0.57 -20.20 3.21
C SER A 122 0.67 -20.09 4.10
N GLU A 123 1.85 -19.82 3.53
CA GLU A 123 3.05 -19.53 4.32
C GLU A 123 2.94 -18.19 5.05
N ALA A 124 2.40 -17.15 4.39
CA ALA A 124 2.22 -15.83 4.99
C ALA A 124 1.28 -15.87 6.21
N VAL A 125 0.13 -16.54 6.10
CA VAL A 125 -0.86 -16.61 7.18
C VAL A 125 -0.45 -17.46 8.38
N LYS A 126 0.61 -18.29 8.25
CA LYS A 126 1.14 -19.07 9.38
C LYS A 126 1.90 -18.23 10.40
N ASN A 127 2.31 -17.01 10.03
CA ASN A 127 3.03 -16.13 10.95
C ASN A 127 2.05 -15.56 11.99
N LYS A 128 2.15 -16.05 13.23
CA LYS A 128 1.25 -15.71 14.35
C LYS A 128 1.33 -14.25 14.81
N ASN A 129 2.33 -13.49 14.34
CA ASN A 129 2.44 -12.06 14.65
C ASN A 129 1.51 -11.20 13.79
N TYR A 130 0.94 -11.77 12.73
CA TYR A 130 -0.04 -11.11 11.87
C TYR A 130 -1.43 -11.73 12.06
N GLY A 131 -2.47 -10.96 11.78
CA GLY A 131 -3.86 -11.41 11.86
C GLY A 131 -4.86 -10.25 11.89
N LEU A 132 -6.14 -10.59 11.89
CA LEU A 132 -7.21 -9.60 11.84
C LEU A 132 -7.37 -8.84 13.17
N MET A 133 -7.63 -7.54 13.07
CA MET A 133 -8.09 -6.72 14.19
C MET A 133 -9.53 -7.08 14.56
N ALA A 134 -9.87 -6.89 15.84
CA ALA A 134 -11.22 -7.21 16.34
C ALA A 134 -12.27 -6.21 15.82
N ASN A 135 -11.86 -4.95 15.61
CA ASN A 135 -12.65 -3.94 14.93
C ASN A 135 -11.89 -3.46 13.68
N PRO A 136 -12.54 -3.41 12.50
CA PRO A 136 -11.92 -2.91 11.28
C PRO A 136 -11.42 -1.45 11.39
N ALA A 137 -12.02 -0.63 12.25
CA ALA A 137 -11.58 0.73 12.51
C ALA A 137 -10.14 0.79 13.07
N ASP A 138 -9.76 -0.21 13.86
CA ASP A 138 -8.46 -0.24 14.55
C ASP A 138 -7.30 -0.39 13.54
N VAL A 139 -7.56 -0.97 12.37
CA VAL A 139 -6.57 -1.11 11.29
C VAL A 139 -6.04 0.25 10.83
N PHE A 140 -6.88 1.29 10.91
CA PHE A 140 -6.63 2.62 10.39
C PHE A 140 -6.26 3.64 11.47
N SER A 141 -6.11 3.20 12.73
CA SER A 141 -5.83 4.07 13.86
C SER A 141 -4.38 4.54 13.86
N ILE A 142 -4.17 5.85 14.01
CA ILE A 142 -2.83 6.44 14.22
C ILE A 142 -2.21 6.06 15.56
N ALA A 143 -2.99 5.51 16.49
CA ALA A 143 -2.46 4.98 17.74
C ALA A 143 -1.82 3.60 17.55
N ASP A 144 -2.07 2.93 16.42
CA ASP A 144 -1.61 1.56 16.14
C ASP A 144 -1.22 1.37 14.65
N GLU A 145 -0.33 2.25 14.15
CA GLU A 145 0.13 2.33 12.74
C GLU A 145 0.86 1.08 12.22
N TYR A 146 1.17 0.12 13.09
CA TYR A 146 1.85 -1.13 12.76
C TYR A 146 1.14 -2.33 13.40
N ASN A 147 -0.19 -2.23 13.52
CA ASN A 147 -1.01 -3.30 14.04
C ASN A 147 -0.82 -4.60 13.25
N LYS A 148 -1.22 -5.71 13.86
CA LYS A 148 -1.04 -7.06 13.31
C LYS A 148 -1.74 -7.33 11.97
N GLU A 149 -2.67 -6.47 11.52
CA GLU A 149 -3.31 -6.63 10.20
C GLU A 149 -2.54 -5.91 9.08
N ILE A 150 -1.67 -4.95 9.44
CA ILE A 150 -0.83 -4.22 8.48
C ILE A 150 0.40 -5.06 8.10
N ILE A 151 0.48 -5.43 6.81
CA ILE A 151 1.60 -6.21 6.26
C ILE A 151 2.73 -5.30 5.76
N PHE A 152 2.39 -4.26 4.98
CA PHE A 152 3.32 -3.27 4.46
C PHE A 152 2.55 -1.99 4.07
N THR A 153 3.09 -0.82 4.41
CA THR A 153 2.47 0.49 4.14
C THR A 153 3.51 1.49 3.65
N VAL A 154 3.05 2.49 2.90
CA VAL A 154 3.85 3.70 2.67
C VAL A 154 3.99 4.42 4.00
N GLN A 155 5.22 4.80 4.35
CA GLN A 155 5.50 5.48 5.60
C GLN A 155 5.35 6.99 5.41
N TYR A 156 4.41 7.58 6.15
CA TYR A 156 4.25 9.03 6.23
C TYR A 156 4.74 9.52 7.60
N SER A 157 5.22 10.75 7.68
CA SER A 157 5.67 11.35 8.94
C SER A 157 5.20 12.79 9.09
N ARG A 158 4.45 13.05 10.16
CA ARG A 158 4.10 14.41 10.61
C ARG A 158 5.21 15.09 11.42
N LEU A 159 6.22 14.33 11.86
CA LEU A 159 7.28 14.82 12.74
C LEU A 159 8.41 15.52 11.96
N LEU A 160 8.46 15.33 10.64
CA LEU A 160 9.40 15.98 9.74
C LEU A 160 8.75 17.22 9.11
N VAL A 161 8.46 18.22 9.95
CA VAL A 161 7.82 19.48 9.53
C VAL A 161 8.63 20.13 8.39
N GLY A 162 7.97 20.43 7.28
CA GLY A 162 8.59 21.06 6.10
C GLY A 162 9.24 20.09 5.10
N ALA A 163 9.35 18.79 5.42
CA ALA A 163 9.93 17.80 4.51
C ALA A 163 8.93 17.26 3.47
N GLY A 164 7.63 17.56 3.61
CA GLY A 164 6.61 17.09 2.67
C GLY A 164 6.26 15.60 2.77
N GLU A 165 6.68 14.94 3.86
CA GLU A 165 6.51 13.50 4.10
C GLU A 165 5.10 13.10 4.59
N GLY A 166 4.11 13.98 4.41
CA GLY A 166 2.70 13.71 4.71
C GLY A 166 1.92 13.27 3.47
N SER A 167 0.64 12.95 3.66
CA SER A 167 -0.28 12.64 2.56
C SER A 167 -1.47 13.58 2.56
N SER A 168 -1.76 14.22 1.42
CA SER A 168 -2.99 14.98 1.21
C SER A 168 -4.16 14.10 0.75
N PHE A 169 -3.94 12.78 0.60
CA PHE A 169 -4.91 11.86 0.02
C PHE A 169 -6.20 11.77 0.83
N SER A 170 -6.12 11.81 2.16
CA SER A 170 -7.29 11.77 3.04
C SER A 170 -8.23 12.96 2.83
N GLY A 171 -7.69 14.16 2.57
CA GLY A 171 -8.47 15.36 2.25
C GLY A 171 -9.35 15.21 1.00
N GLN A 172 -8.98 14.31 0.08
CA GLN A 172 -9.78 14.06 -1.13
C GLN A 172 -11.11 13.33 -0.85
N PHE A 173 -11.28 12.75 0.34
CA PHE A 173 -12.51 12.08 0.79
C PHE A 173 -13.42 13.01 1.62
N LEU A 174 -13.03 14.26 1.86
CA LEU A 174 -13.87 15.22 2.58
C LEU A 174 -15.09 15.63 1.72
N PRO A 175 -16.29 15.69 2.31
CA PRO A 175 -17.46 16.26 1.63
C PRO A 175 -17.39 17.79 1.62
N GLU A 176 -17.63 18.39 0.46
CA GLU A 176 -17.65 19.84 0.25
C GLU A 176 -18.83 20.43 1.03
N LEU A 177 -18.69 21.68 1.50
CA LEU A 177 -19.74 22.39 2.25
C LEU A 177 -20.17 21.70 3.57
N SER A 178 -19.35 20.77 4.07
CA SER A 178 -19.56 20.11 5.38
C SER A 178 -19.17 20.96 6.59
N GLY A 179 -18.59 22.14 6.36
CA GLY A 179 -18.00 22.97 7.42
C GLY A 179 -16.63 22.47 7.90
N LEU A 180 -16.13 21.38 7.32
CA LEU A 180 -14.80 20.82 7.60
C LEU A 180 -13.76 21.49 6.72
N ASN A 181 -13.07 22.49 7.26
CA ASN A 181 -12.12 23.34 6.54
C ASN A 181 -10.66 22.87 6.62
N SER A 182 -10.38 21.61 6.95
CA SER A 182 -9.04 21.24 7.43
C SER A 182 -8.00 20.84 6.38
N ILE A 183 -8.36 20.48 5.15
CA ILE A 183 -7.41 20.07 4.07
C ILE A 183 -8.10 20.35 2.72
N ASN A 184 -7.36 20.52 1.61
CA ASN A 184 -7.86 20.65 0.24
C ASN A 184 -9.10 19.75 -0.02
N ASN A 185 -10.28 20.31 0.18
CA ASN A 185 -11.56 19.60 0.16
C ASN A 185 -12.15 19.72 -1.24
N ASN A 186 -11.86 18.72 -2.07
CA ASN A 186 -12.31 18.72 -3.46
C ASN A 186 -13.44 17.71 -3.72
N SER A 187 -13.88 16.96 -2.70
CA SER A 187 -14.96 15.95 -2.85
C SER A 187 -14.78 14.99 -4.03
N VAL A 188 -13.54 14.65 -4.37
CA VAL A 188 -13.25 13.85 -5.57
C VAL A 188 -13.39 12.34 -5.33
N ASN A 189 -13.40 11.89 -4.07
CA ASN A 189 -13.57 10.48 -3.69
C ASN A 189 -14.81 10.27 -2.81
N ILE A 190 -16.00 10.37 -3.43
CA ILE A 190 -17.28 10.07 -2.77
C ILE A 190 -17.70 8.65 -3.13
N GLY A 191 -18.08 7.86 -2.13
CA GLY A 191 -18.66 6.54 -2.30
C GLY A 191 -20.07 6.59 -2.88
N THR A 192 -20.48 5.48 -3.47
CA THR A 192 -21.81 5.31 -4.05
C THR A 192 -22.78 4.69 -3.05
N LEU A 193 -24.08 4.97 -3.24
CA LEU A 193 -25.14 4.38 -2.42
C LEU A 193 -25.17 2.85 -2.54
N ASP A 194 -24.82 2.30 -3.70
CA ASP A 194 -24.74 0.84 -3.90
C ASP A 194 -23.66 0.20 -3.01
N LEU A 195 -22.49 0.82 -2.87
CA LEU A 195 -21.38 0.38 -2.03
C LEU A 195 -21.80 0.41 -0.57
N TYR A 196 -22.45 1.50 -0.12
CA TYR A 196 -22.98 1.58 1.24
C TYR A 196 -24.04 0.49 1.53
N ARG A 197 -24.91 0.21 0.56
CA ARG A 197 -25.95 -0.83 0.66
C ARG A 197 -25.40 -2.26 0.54
N ALA A 198 -24.21 -2.46 -0.02
CA ALA A 198 -23.57 -3.77 -0.09
C ALA A 198 -23.23 -4.34 1.30
N PHE A 199 -23.09 -3.48 2.32
CA PHE A 199 -22.85 -3.89 3.70
C PHE A 199 -24.16 -4.23 4.43
N LYS A 200 -24.19 -5.44 4.99
CA LYS A 200 -25.31 -5.95 5.81
C LYS A 200 -25.42 -5.18 7.13
N ALA A 201 -26.60 -5.23 7.75
CA ALA A 201 -26.78 -4.74 9.12
C ALA A 201 -25.84 -5.49 10.09
N GLY A 202 -25.18 -4.76 10.99
CA GLY A 202 -24.20 -5.30 11.93
C GLY A 202 -22.77 -5.49 11.38
N ASP A 203 -22.51 -5.16 10.11
CA ASP A 203 -21.14 -5.15 9.58
C ASP A 203 -20.38 -3.90 10.06
N LYS A 204 -19.38 -4.11 10.92
CA LYS A 204 -18.55 -3.02 11.48
C LYS A 204 -17.82 -2.20 10.41
N ARG A 205 -17.64 -2.70 9.18
CA ARG A 205 -17.04 -1.90 8.09
C ARG A 205 -18.00 -0.84 7.57
N LYS A 206 -19.31 -1.06 7.70
CA LYS A 206 -20.33 -0.08 7.33
C LYS A 206 -20.23 1.18 8.19
N GLU A 207 -19.82 1.04 9.44
CA GLU A 207 -19.59 2.14 10.39
C GLU A 207 -18.43 3.05 9.96
N LEU A 208 -17.54 2.59 9.07
CA LEU A 208 -16.47 3.40 8.49
C LEU A 208 -16.93 4.26 7.29
N ILE A 209 -18.18 4.10 6.85
CA ILE A 209 -18.78 4.86 5.75
C ILE A 209 -19.88 5.74 6.33
N HIS A 210 -19.66 7.05 6.27
CA HIS A 210 -20.59 8.04 6.80
C HIS A 210 -21.43 8.63 5.67
N VAL A 211 -22.69 8.87 6.00
CA VAL A 211 -23.65 9.49 5.09
C VAL A 211 -23.76 10.96 5.48
N PHE A 212 -23.34 11.84 4.59
CA PHE A 212 -23.42 13.28 4.74
C PHE A 212 -24.55 13.83 3.87
N ILE A 213 -25.36 14.74 4.42
CA ILE A 213 -26.45 15.41 3.71
C ILE A 213 -26.03 16.86 3.51
N ARG A 214 -26.05 17.32 2.26
CA ARG A 214 -25.79 18.73 1.96
C ARG A 214 -26.77 19.64 2.70
N LYS A 215 -26.26 20.63 3.44
CA LYS A 215 -27.09 21.61 4.15
C LYS A 215 -28.02 22.34 3.17
N GLY A 216 -29.33 22.20 3.37
CA GLY A 216 -30.38 22.80 2.52
C GLY A 216 -31.04 21.84 1.52
N ALA A 217 -30.61 20.58 1.44
CA ALA A 217 -31.30 19.56 0.64
C ALA A 217 -32.60 19.12 1.34
N THR A 218 -33.72 19.20 0.63
CA THR A 218 -34.98 18.55 1.02
C THR A 218 -35.01 17.15 0.44
N ASP A 219 -35.47 16.17 1.23
CA ASP A 219 -35.58 14.76 0.88
C ASP A 219 -36.45 14.59 -0.37
N SER A 220 -35.76 14.54 -1.49
CA SER A 220 -36.25 14.25 -2.83
C SER A 220 -35.18 13.37 -3.45
N THR A 221 -35.47 12.70 -4.56
CA THR A 221 -34.49 11.93 -5.36
C THR A 221 -33.26 12.73 -5.83
N SER A 222 -33.17 13.99 -5.42
CA SER A 222 -32.17 15.03 -5.68
C SER A 222 -31.42 15.49 -4.42
N ALA A 223 -31.57 14.83 -3.27
CA ALA A 223 -30.71 15.07 -2.11
C ALA A 223 -29.30 14.54 -2.38
N ASP A 224 -28.31 15.42 -2.40
CA ASP A 224 -26.89 15.04 -2.53
C ASP A 224 -26.44 14.35 -1.23
N PHE A 225 -26.73 13.05 -1.10
CA PHE A 225 -26.13 12.19 -0.08
C PHE A 225 -24.70 11.87 -0.50
N TYR A 226 -23.74 12.23 0.34
CA TYR A 226 -22.34 11.89 0.15
C TYR A 226 -21.99 10.72 1.06
N TYR A 227 -21.51 9.62 0.49
CA TYR A 227 -21.01 8.47 1.25
C TYR A 227 -19.49 8.61 1.37
N VAL A 228 -18.99 9.09 2.50
CA VAL A 228 -17.57 9.37 2.70
C VAL A 228 -16.96 8.38 3.68
N THR A 229 -15.68 8.04 3.50
CA THR A 229 -14.99 7.12 4.41
C THR A 229 -14.01 7.85 5.30
N TRP A 230 -14.05 7.56 6.60
CA TRP A 230 -13.10 8.14 7.56
C TRP A 230 -11.85 7.31 7.79
N LYS A 231 -11.72 6.17 7.09
CA LYS A 231 -10.61 5.23 7.31
C LYS A 231 -9.21 5.81 7.02
N PHE A 232 -9.11 7.03 6.49
CA PHE A 232 -7.84 7.67 6.18
C PHE A 232 -7.60 8.94 7.01
N PHE A 233 -8.44 9.23 8.00
CA PHE A 233 -8.34 10.45 8.81
C PHE A 233 -7.73 10.14 10.17
N ASP A 234 -6.60 10.79 10.44
CA ASP A 234 -5.89 10.73 11.72
C ASP A 234 -6.77 11.16 12.90
N ASN A 235 -7.49 12.26 12.70
CA ASN A 235 -8.50 12.78 13.62
C ASN A 235 -9.76 13.08 12.80
N PRO A 236 -10.68 12.12 12.65
CA PRO A 236 -11.93 12.39 11.97
C PRO A 236 -12.68 13.47 12.76
N PRO A 237 -13.14 14.53 12.10
CA PRO A 237 -13.91 15.58 12.77
C PRO A 237 -15.19 15.00 13.39
N ALA A 238 -15.48 15.42 14.62
CA ALA A 238 -16.73 15.10 15.27
C ALA A 238 -17.88 15.89 14.63
N PHE A 239 -18.99 15.23 14.35
CA PHE A 239 -20.22 15.90 13.91
C PHE A 239 -21.21 16.02 15.06
N ALA A 240 -21.93 17.14 15.09
CA ALA A 240 -23.12 17.37 15.90
C ALA A 240 -24.38 17.10 15.08
#